data_AF-A0A957KWX1-F1
#
_entry.id   AF-A0A957KWX1-F1
#
_cell.length_a   1.000
_cell.length_b   1.000
_cell.length_c   1.000
_cell.angle_alpha   90.00
_cell.angle_beta   90.00
_cell.angle_gamma   90.00
#
_symmetry.space_group_name_H-M   'P 1'
#
loop_
_entity.id
_entity.type
_entity.pdbx_description
1 polymer ?
#
loop_
_entity_poly.entity_id
_entity_poly.type
_entity_poly.pdbx_seq_one_letter_code
_entity_poly.pdbx_strand_id
1 'polypeptide(L)'
;DEVLAHLIQVEQWAHMWLNMAINGLPGTGYGGNWNPWIEAMTGLRSGTDELLAEYEKQCQVSVAMLRALPVEFLQRRFTYNNIGQMFALGLPNHTRNHFGQILAAIQTAQAAAVPAD
;
A
#
# COMPACT_ATOMS: atom_id res chain seq x y z
N ASP A 1 8.21 -2.17 11.16
CA ASP A 1 7.38 -3.28 10.63
C ASP A 1 5.93 -2.90 10.39
N GLU A 2 5.18 -2.46 11.40
CA GLU A 2 3.74 -2.13 11.26
C GLU A 2 3.43 -1.10 10.16
N VAL A 3 4.25 -0.04 10.03
CA VAL A 3 4.07 0.96 8.95
C VAL A 3 4.22 0.33 7.57
N LEU A 4 5.23 -0.51 7.35
CA LEU A 4 5.42 -1.19 6.08
C LEU A 4 4.29 -2.19 5.81
N ALA A 5 3.89 -2.96 6.83
CA ALA A 5 2.76 -3.88 6.72
C ALA A 5 1.45 -3.15 6.36
N HIS A 6 1.21 -1.99 6.95
CA HIS A 6 0.08 -1.12 6.60
C HIS A 6 0.16 -0.63 5.15
N LEU A 7 1.32 -0.15 4.69
CA LEU A 7 1.48 0.32 3.31
C LEU A 7 1.28 -0.79 2.28
N ILE A 8 1.80 -1.99 2.54
CA ILE A 8 1.59 -3.19 1.71
C ILE A 8 0.09 -3.53 1.65
N GLN A 9 -0.60 -3.50 2.79
CA GLN A 9 -2.03 -3.78 2.86
C GLN A 9 -2.85 -2.76 2.03
N VAL A 10 -2.50 -1.48 2.10
CA VAL A 10 -3.16 -0.42 1.33
C VAL A 10 -2.97 -0.61 -0.18
N GLU A 11 -1.78 -1.00 -0.63
CA GLU A 11 -1.52 -1.36 -2.05
C GLU A 11 -2.38 -2.56 -2.48
N GLN A 12 -2.39 -3.64 -1.69
CA GLN A 12 -3.15 -4.85 -1.99
C GLN A 12 -4.67 -4.59 -2.03
N TRP A 13 -5.17 -3.72 -1.15
CA TRP A 13 -6.55 -3.27 -1.20
C TRP A 13 -6.85 -2.46 -2.47
N ALA A 14 -5.92 -1.60 -2.89
CA ALA A 14 -6.02 -0.87 -4.15
C ALA A 14 -6.08 -1.80 -5.37
N HIS A 15 -5.27 -2.86 -5.39
CA HIS A 15 -5.29 -3.88 -6.44
C HIS A 15 -6.64 -4.57 -6.52
N MET A 16 -7.18 -5.01 -5.37
CA MET A 16 -8.50 -5.62 -5.30
C MET A 16 -9.57 -4.66 -5.83
N TRP A 17 -9.57 -3.42 -5.36
CA TRP A 17 -10.55 -2.42 -5.77
C TRP A 17 -10.48 -2.10 -7.27
N LEU A 18 -9.28 -1.99 -7.83
CA LEU A 18 -9.06 -1.83 -9.26
C LEU A 18 -9.63 -3.02 -10.05
N ASN A 19 -9.35 -4.25 -9.61
CA ASN A 19 -9.87 -5.45 -10.26
C ASN A 19 -11.41 -5.50 -10.22
N MET A 20 -12.03 -5.14 -9.10
CA MET A 20 -13.49 -5.02 -9.01
C MET A 20 -14.04 -3.98 -9.98
N ALA A 21 -13.40 -2.81 -10.04
CA ALA A 21 -13.81 -1.74 -10.95
C ALA A 21 -13.75 -2.16 -12.42
N ILE A 22 -12.68 -2.87 -12.82
CA ILE A 22 -12.51 -3.44 -14.17
C ILE A 22 -13.69 -4.36 -14.50
N ASN A 23 -14.05 -5.25 -13.58
CA ASN A 23 -15.12 -6.24 -13.76
C ASN A 23 -16.54 -5.68 -13.53
N GLY A 24 -16.68 -4.37 -13.28
CA GLY A 24 -17.98 -3.74 -13.01
C GLY A 24 -18.63 -4.21 -11.71
N LEU A 25 -17.85 -4.79 -10.79
CA LEU A 25 -18.32 -5.24 -9.49
C LEU A 25 -18.46 -4.04 -8.55
N PRO A 26 -19.46 -4.03 -7.65
CA PRO A 26 -19.58 -2.99 -6.64
C PRO A 26 -18.34 -3.04 -5.74
N GLY A 27 -17.67 -1.91 -5.54
CA GLY A 27 -16.50 -1.86 -4.66
C GLY A 27 -16.85 -2.34 -3.25
N THR A 28 -15.98 -3.13 -2.64
CA THR A 28 -16.11 -3.43 -1.21
C THR A 28 -15.92 -2.13 -0.42
N GLY A 29 -16.86 -1.80 0.47
CA GLY A 29 -16.72 -0.67 1.38
C GLY A 29 -15.47 -0.81 2.26
N TYR A 30 -14.98 0.33 2.75
CA TYR A 30 -13.90 0.37 3.74
C TYR A 30 -14.40 -0.28 5.05
N GLY A 31 -13.87 -1.46 5.39
CA GLY A 31 -14.29 -2.24 6.56
C GLY A 31 -13.87 -1.66 7.91
N GLY A 32 -13.11 -0.56 7.93
CA GLY A 32 -12.74 0.17 9.15
C GLY A 32 -11.54 -0.41 9.90
N ASN A 33 -11.44 -1.73 10.03
CA ASN A 33 -10.42 -2.39 10.83
C ASN A 33 -9.49 -3.28 9.97
N TRP A 34 -8.24 -2.85 9.80
CA TRP A 34 -7.19 -3.58 9.09
C TRP A 34 -6.17 -4.25 10.00
N ASN A 35 -6.32 -4.12 11.33
CA ASN A 35 -5.37 -4.64 12.30
C ASN A 35 -5.10 -6.15 12.12
N PRO A 36 -6.11 -7.01 11.90
CA PRO A 36 -5.86 -8.44 11.70
C PRO A 36 -4.97 -8.74 10.48
N TRP A 37 -5.08 -7.93 9.42
CA TRP A 37 -4.23 -8.08 8.23
C TRP A 37 -2.81 -7.62 8.54
N ILE A 38 -2.67 -6.45 9.16
CA ILE A 38 -1.37 -5.87 9.53
C ILE A 38 -0.64 -6.83 10.47
N GLU A 39 -1.31 -7.33 11.52
CA GLU A 39 -0.79 -8.32 12.47
C GLU A 39 -0.37 -9.62 11.78
N ALA A 40 -1.17 -10.12 10.83
CA ALA A 40 -0.80 -11.31 10.07
C ALA A 40 0.47 -11.09 9.24
N MET A 41 0.64 -9.91 8.61
CA MET A 41 1.83 -9.63 7.81
C MET A 41 3.07 -9.36 8.64
N THR A 42 2.94 -8.67 9.78
CA THR A 42 4.07 -8.50 10.71
C THR A 42 4.45 -9.81 11.39
N GLY A 43 3.49 -10.71 11.63
CA GLY A 43 3.76 -12.03 12.23
C GLY A 43 4.38 -13.05 11.28
N LEU A 44 4.19 -12.91 9.95
CA LEU A 44 4.71 -13.85 8.95
C LEU A 44 6.10 -13.50 8.40
N ARG A 45 6.57 -12.27 8.58
CA ARG A 45 7.80 -11.78 7.96
C ARG A 45 8.83 -11.42 9.02
N SER A 46 10.04 -11.90 8.80
CA SER A 46 11.12 -11.87 9.79
C SER A 46 12.02 -10.66 9.56
N GLY A 47 11.43 -9.46 9.52
CA GLY A 47 12.20 -8.20 9.54
C GLY A 47 11.84 -7.17 8.48
N THR A 48 12.29 -5.95 8.74
CA THR A 48 12.09 -4.74 7.93
C THR A 48 12.46 -4.93 6.46
N ASP A 49 13.55 -5.65 6.16
CA ASP A 49 14.05 -5.82 4.79
C ASP A 49 13.10 -6.66 3.92
N GLU A 50 12.52 -7.73 4.48
CA GLU A 50 11.52 -8.54 3.79
C GLU A 50 10.23 -7.74 3.53
N LEU A 51 9.82 -6.92 4.50
CA LEU A 51 8.66 -6.04 4.37
C LEU A 51 8.91 -4.94 3.32
N LEU A 52 10.10 -4.36 3.28
CA LEU A 52 10.47 -3.36 2.28
C LEU A 52 10.48 -3.95 0.88
N ALA A 53 11.15 -5.09 0.70
CA ALA A 53 11.20 -5.79 -0.59
C ALA A 53 9.80 -6.17 -1.09
N GLU A 54 8.90 -6.60 -0.19
CA GLU A 54 7.51 -6.82 -0.57
C GLU A 54 6.83 -5.50 -0.96
N TYR A 55 6.98 -4.44 -0.18
CA TYR A 55 6.34 -3.16 -0.49
C TYR A 55 6.74 -2.67 -1.88
N GLU A 56 8.02 -2.72 -2.22
CA GLU A 56 8.53 -2.40 -3.56
C GLU A 56 7.90 -3.28 -4.64
N LYS A 57 7.78 -4.59 -4.37
CA LYS A 57 7.09 -5.53 -5.27
C LYS A 57 5.62 -5.15 -5.46
N GLN A 58 4.90 -4.76 -4.42
CA GLN A 58 3.50 -4.32 -4.54
C GLN A 58 3.37 -3.04 -5.37
N CYS A 59 4.30 -2.09 -5.23
CA CYS A 59 4.34 -0.91 -6.10
C CYS A 59 4.59 -1.30 -7.57
N GLN A 60 5.45 -2.29 -7.84
CA GLN A 60 5.65 -2.82 -9.20
C GLN A 60 4.37 -3.47 -9.75
N VAL A 61 3.64 -4.22 -8.92
CA VAL A 61 2.32 -4.77 -9.30
C VAL A 61 1.34 -3.65 -9.63
N SER A 62 1.27 -2.58 -8.84
CA SER A 62 0.44 -1.40 -9.14
C SER A 62 0.72 -0.84 -10.53
N VAL A 63 1.99 -0.64 -10.88
CA VAL A 63 2.39 -0.17 -12.21
C VAL A 63 1.99 -1.17 -13.31
N ALA A 64 2.22 -2.47 -13.08
CA ALA A 64 1.87 -3.51 -14.04
C ALA A 64 0.36 -3.57 -14.30
N MET A 65 -0.48 -3.48 -13.25
CA MET A 65 -1.94 -3.46 -13.37
C MET A 65 -2.43 -2.25 -14.16
N LEU A 66 -1.89 -1.06 -13.90
CA LEU A 66 -2.26 0.15 -14.64
C LEU A 66 -1.89 0.08 -16.13
N ARG A 67 -0.77 -0.58 -16.46
CA ARG A 67 -0.37 -0.82 -17.86
C ARG A 67 -1.26 -1.85 -18.56
N ALA A 68 -1.86 -2.76 -17.81
CA ALA A 68 -2.69 -3.85 -18.33
C ALA A 68 -4.19 -3.50 -18.40
N LEU A 69 -4.58 -2.24 -18.20
CA LEU A 69 -5.99 -1.85 -18.22
C LEU A 69 -6.62 -2.08 -19.60
N PRO A 70 -7.81 -2.71 -19.68
CA PRO A 70 -8.54 -2.87 -20.94
C PRO A 70 -8.90 -1.52 -21.57
N VAL A 71 -8.92 -1.45 -22.91
CA VAL A 71 -9.26 -0.21 -23.63
C VAL A 71 -10.68 0.26 -23.28
N GLU A 72 -11.60 -0.68 -23.12
CA GLU A 72 -13.00 -0.43 -22.74
C GLU A 72 -13.08 0.21 -21.34
N PHE A 73 -12.15 -0.15 -20.45
CA PHE A 73 -12.06 0.46 -19.13
C PHE A 73 -11.63 1.93 -19.20
N LEU A 74 -10.67 2.24 -20.07
CA LEU A 74 -10.18 3.62 -20.27
C LEU A 74 -11.28 4.55 -20.80
N GLN A 75 -12.27 4.01 -21.53
CA GLN A 75 -13.40 4.77 -22.04
C GLN A 75 -14.44 5.13 -20.96
N ARG A 76 -14.42 4.46 -19.80
CA ARG A 76 -15.29 4.75 -18.65
C ARG A 76 -14.77 5.94 -17.83
N ARG A 77 -14.90 7.15 -18.39
CA ARG A 77 -14.32 8.41 -17.87
C ARG A 77 -14.38 8.57 -16.35
N PHE A 78 -15.53 8.36 -15.72
CA PHE A 78 -15.67 8.54 -14.26
C PHE A 78 -14.89 7.48 -13.47
N THR A 79 -15.00 6.21 -13.84
CA THR A 79 -14.24 5.14 -13.19
C THR A 79 -12.75 5.33 -13.41
N TYR A 80 -12.32 5.61 -14.64
CA TYR A 80 -10.92 5.85 -14.98
C TYR A 80 -10.35 7.04 -14.18
N ASN A 81 -11.07 8.14 -14.06
CA ASN A 81 -10.66 9.29 -13.25
C ASN A 81 -10.52 8.92 -11.77
N ASN A 82 -11.43 8.13 -11.21
CA ASN A 82 -11.34 7.71 -9.81
C ASN A 82 -10.13 6.81 -9.55
N ILE A 83 -9.82 5.88 -10.47
CA ILE A 83 -8.59 5.09 -10.42
C ILE A 83 -7.36 6.00 -10.52
N GLY A 84 -7.37 6.94 -11.47
CA GLY A 84 -6.28 7.91 -11.65
C GLY A 84 -6.04 8.73 -10.37
N GLN A 85 -7.09 9.23 -9.74
CA GLN A 85 -6.99 9.95 -8.45
C GLN A 85 -6.37 9.07 -7.36
N MET A 86 -6.81 7.82 -7.24
CA MET A 86 -6.28 6.91 -6.23
C MET A 86 -4.79 6.60 -6.45
N PHE A 87 -4.39 6.19 -7.65
CA PHE A 87 -3.03 5.72 -7.91
C PHE A 87 -2.02 6.85 -8.16
N ALA A 88 -2.45 7.99 -8.72
CA ALA A 88 -1.55 9.12 -9.00
C ALA A 88 -1.40 10.08 -7.81
N LEU A 89 -2.43 10.21 -6.97
CA LEU A 89 -2.45 11.19 -5.87
C LEU A 89 -2.68 10.53 -4.51
N GLY A 90 -3.67 9.64 -4.40
CA GLY A 90 -4.04 8.99 -3.13
C GLY A 90 -2.91 8.19 -2.50
N LEU A 91 -2.49 7.10 -3.16
CA LEU A 91 -1.44 6.20 -2.68
C LEU A 91 -0.09 6.91 -2.45
N PRO A 92 0.40 7.77 -3.38
CA PRO A 92 1.65 8.48 -3.15
C PRO A 92 1.58 9.44 -1.97
N ASN A 93 0.47 10.18 -1.80
CA ASN A 93 0.32 11.10 -0.66
C ASN A 93 0.19 10.34 0.65
N HIS A 94 -0.58 9.26 0.67
CA HIS A 94 -0.72 8.40 1.85
C HIS A 94 0.64 7.85 2.29
N THR A 95 1.42 7.32 1.36
CA THR A 95 2.79 6.83 1.63
C THR A 95 3.68 7.92 2.21
N ARG A 96 3.69 9.12 1.60
CA ARG A 96 4.51 10.25 2.09
C ARG A 96 4.13 10.68 3.50
N ASN A 97 2.85 10.62 3.87
CA ASN A 97 2.40 10.96 5.22
C ASN A 97 2.99 10.02 6.30
N HIS A 98 3.42 8.81 5.91
CA HIS A 98 4.09 7.87 6.80
C HIS A 98 5.61 8.07 6.89
N PHE A 99 6.23 8.94 6.09
CA PHE A 99 7.68 9.18 6.14
C PHE A 99 8.16 9.67 7.51
N GLY A 100 7.36 10.50 8.19
CA GLY A 100 7.69 10.95 9.55
C GLY A 100 7.75 9.80 10.56
N GLN A 101 6.84 8.83 10.44
CA GLN A 101 6.81 7.64 11.31
C GLN A 101 8.00 6.71 11.01
N ILE A 102 8.35 6.54 9.73
CA ILE A 102 9.53 5.77 9.32
C ILE A 102 10.81 6.42 9.88
N LEU A 103 10.95 7.73 9.72
CA LEU A 103 12.10 8.47 10.23
C LEU A 103 12.22 8.35 11.76
N ALA A 104 11.11 8.50 12.48
CA ALA A 104 11.09 8.35 13.94
C ALA A 104 11.47 6.93 14.39
N ALA A 105 11.03 5.90 13.66
CA ALA A 105 11.41 4.51 13.94
C ALA A 105 12.91 4.28 13.74
N ILE A 106 13.49 4.82 12.66
CA ILE A 106 14.94 4.75 12.38
C ILE A 106 15.73 5.45 13.50
N GLN A 107 15.33 6.66 13.89
CA GLN A 107 16.00 7.42 14.94
C GLN A 107 15.95 6.69 16.29
N THR A 108 14.81 6.09 16.62
CA THR A 108 14.65 5.29 17.84
C THR A 108 15.57 4.07 17.84
N ALA A 109 15.64 3.35 16.71
CA ALA A 109 16.52 2.19 16.57
C ALA A 109 18.01 2.57 16.67
N GLN A 110 18.41 3.71 16.08
CA GLN A 110 19.78 4.23 16.19
C GLN A 110 20.12 4.64 17.62
N ALA A 111 19.21 5.29 18.33
CA ALA A 111 19.40 5.68 19.73
C ALA A 111 19.53 4.45 20.66
N ALA A 112 18.81 3.37 20.39
CA ALA A 112 18.90 2.12 21.14
C ALA A 112 20.18 1.31 20.84
N ALA A 113 20.81 1.54 19.68
CA ALA A 113 22.04 0.86 19.26
C ALA A 113 23.32 1.50 19.84
N VAL A 114 23.24 2.71 20.38
CA VAL A 114 24.33 3.35 21.13
C VAL A 114 24.20 2.91 22.60
N PRO A 115 25.17 2.17 23.17
CA PRO A 115 25.14 1.84 24.59
C PRO A 115 25.14 3.14 25.41
N ALA A 116 24.33 3.19 26.48
CA ALA A 116 24.50 4.20 27.49
C ALA A 116 25.85 3.97 28.18
N ASP A 117 26.78 4.89 27.99
CA ASP A 117 28.07 4.95 28.71
C ASP A 117 27.86 5.11 30.23
#